data_AF-A0A969MMF9-F1
#
_entry.id   AF-A0A969MMF9-F1
#
_cell.length_a   1.000
_cell.length_b   1.000
_cell.length_c   1.000
_cell.angle_alpha   90.00
_cell.angle_beta   90.00
_cell.angle_gamma   90.00
#
_symmetry.space_group_name_H-M   'P 1'
#
loop_
_entity.id
_entity.type
_entity.pdbx_description
1 polymer ?
#
loop_
_entity_poly.entity_id
_entity_poly.type
_entity_poly.pdbx_seq_one_letter_code
_entity_poly.pdbx_strand_id
1 'polypeptide(L)'
;MKLIELFESEILLMGGNAFPSLKLSRINREDIGSTIDLISKTLSPIGITKKYIMNHLMGSVNKQADSGDIDIALDNSKFSKETLIKISDIIRQKYDNEYVQTKTLPGGQIQTAWPIANNPSKGLIQVDFILGSPDWLKFSHYSPGLDRSPYKGVWISTMLGVLAKMKKEYELWDEGPRNDLKKQIARVSWSYDLEKGLHRQWKLRKRPGERMGKTNPDEWETKLPAKPVRFSRVGYINTPEDVVRIILGDDVKPSDIETFEELWGVIKQRSAEGELPPVNEIKQRFAQALVRSSAVKQFKSPEDVLNEPIFRD
;
A
#
# COMPACT_ATOMS: atom_id res chain seq x y z
N MET A 1 25.46 -10.02 -20.57
CA MET A 1 25.71 -9.32 -19.29
C MET A 1 24.75 -8.13 -19.21
N LYS A 2 23.54 -8.36 -18.68
CA LYS A 2 22.46 -7.36 -18.65
C LYS A 2 22.57 -6.58 -17.34
N LEU A 3 22.95 -5.31 -17.44
CA LEU A 3 22.85 -4.34 -16.36
C LEU A 3 21.38 -4.22 -15.93
N ILE A 4 21.16 -4.73 -14.73
CA ILE A 4 19.99 -4.60 -13.87
C ILE A 4 19.99 -3.16 -13.33
N GLU A 5 18.80 -2.64 -12.99
CA GLU A 5 18.50 -1.32 -12.36
C GLU A 5 18.21 -0.13 -13.30
N LEU A 6 17.45 0.92 -12.94
CA LEU A 6 16.66 1.25 -11.74
C LEU A 6 15.22 1.63 -12.18
N PHE A 7 14.22 1.31 -11.36
CA PHE A 7 12.93 2.01 -11.37
C PHE A 7 12.70 2.51 -9.94
N GLU A 8 13.09 3.74 -9.69
CA GLU A 8 12.58 4.55 -8.58
C GLU A 8 11.12 4.90 -8.91
N SER A 9 10.19 4.03 -8.52
CA SER A 9 8.99 4.57 -7.89
C SER A 9 9.41 4.91 -6.47
N GLU A 10 9.12 6.12 -6.02
CA GLU A 10 9.22 6.55 -4.62
C GLU A 10 8.48 5.55 -3.72
N ILE A 11 9.17 4.47 -3.36
CA ILE A 11 8.77 3.57 -2.29
C ILE A 11 9.16 4.34 -1.04
N LEU A 12 8.17 5.05 -0.51
CA LEU A 12 8.24 5.67 0.81
C LEU A 12 8.82 4.64 1.79
N LEU A 13 9.89 5.04 2.46
CA LEU A 13 10.51 4.35 3.60
C LEU A 13 9.49 4.32 4.76
N MET A 14 8.48 3.46 4.68
CA MET A 14 7.42 3.31 5.70
C MET A 14 7.72 2.16 6.67
N GLY A 15 9.00 1.91 6.98
CA GLY A 15 9.37 0.76 7.80
C GLY A 15 10.55 1.03 8.71
N GLY A 16 10.23 1.41 9.96
CA GLY A 16 11.07 1.18 11.14
C GLY A 16 12.31 2.05 11.33
N ASN A 17 12.42 3.19 10.63
CA ASN A 17 13.54 4.11 10.82
C ASN A 17 13.15 5.59 10.68
N ALA A 18 11.87 5.92 10.91
CA ALA A 18 11.41 7.31 10.86
C ALA A 18 12.15 8.16 11.92
N PHE A 19 12.54 7.57 13.04
CA PHE A 19 13.17 8.25 14.15
C PHE A 19 14.57 7.70 14.45
N PRO A 20 15.61 8.09 13.70
CA PRO A 20 16.96 7.58 13.90
C PRO A 20 17.59 8.01 15.24
N SER A 21 17.14 9.13 15.84
CA SER A 21 17.63 9.60 17.15
C SER A 21 16.88 9.00 18.34
N LEU A 22 15.69 8.41 18.13
CA LEU A 22 14.85 7.89 19.20
C LEU A 22 14.90 6.36 19.24
N LYS A 23 14.97 5.80 20.45
CA LYS A 23 14.85 4.36 20.66
C LYS A 23 13.37 3.96 20.72
N LEU A 24 12.81 3.64 19.55
CA LEU A 24 11.45 3.09 19.46
C LEU A 24 11.40 1.62 19.91
N SER A 25 10.27 1.23 20.49
CA SER A 25 9.97 -0.10 21.01
C SER A 25 8.64 -0.58 20.47
N ARG A 26 8.46 -1.90 20.39
CA ARG A 26 7.15 -2.50 20.12
C ARG A 26 6.23 -2.27 21.32
N ILE A 27 4.92 -2.21 21.07
CA ILE A 27 3.91 -2.05 22.12
C ILE A 27 3.19 -3.37 22.38
N ASN A 28 3.13 -3.78 23.65
CA ASN A 28 2.35 -4.94 24.08
C ASN A 28 0.85 -4.62 24.05
N ARG A 29 0.01 -5.62 23.76
CA ARG A 29 -1.45 -5.47 23.66
C ARG A 29 -2.08 -4.78 24.88
N GLU A 30 -1.62 -5.14 26.08
CA GLU A 30 -2.08 -4.56 27.36
C GLU A 30 -1.81 -3.05 27.50
N ASP A 31 -0.78 -2.53 26.82
CA ASP A 31 -0.37 -1.13 26.91
C ASP A 31 -1.03 -0.24 25.85
N ILE A 32 -1.70 -0.84 24.85
CA ILE A 32 -2.36 -0.11 23.76
C ILE A 32 -3.43 0.83 24.32
N GLY A 33 -4.26 0.35 25.25
CA GLY A 33 -5.35 1.13 25.82
C GLY A 33 -4.88 2.42 26.48
N SER A 34 -3.91 2.32 27.40
CA SER A 34 -3.34 3.47 28.11
C SER A 34 -2.56 4.40 27.19
N THR A 35 -1.92 3.87 26.15
CA THR A 35 -1.23 4.69 25.14
C THR A 35 -2.23 5.50 24.32
N ILE A 36 -3.34 4.89 23.90
CA ILE A 36 -4.44 5.60 23.20
C ILE A 36 -5.09 6.64 24.11
N ASP A 37 -5.19 6.40 25.42
CA ASP A 37 -5.66 7.41 26.38
C ASP A 37 -4.76 8.66 26.40
N LEU A 38 -3.43 8.46 26.39
CA LEU A 38 -2.48 9.56 26.30
C LEU A 38 -2.62 10.34 24.98
N ILE A 39 -2.69 9.62 23.85
CA ILE A 39 -2.83 10.22 22.51
C ILE A 39 -4.12 11.03 22.44
N SER A 40 -5.25 10.41 22.79
CA SER A 40 -6.56 11.06 22.74
C SER A 40 -6.67 12.26 23.67
N LYS A 41 -6.12 12.21 24.89
CA LYS A 41 -6.07 13.38 25.79
C LYS A 41 -5.27 14.53 25.17
N THR A 42 -4.21 14.22 24.44
CA THR A 42 -3.33 15.22 23.83
C THR A 42 -3.97 15.85 22.58
N LEU A 43 -4.70 15.06 21.78
CA LEU A 43 -5.27 15.49 20.50
C LEU A 43 -6.77 15.83 20.56
N SER A 44 -7.43 15.68 21.72
CA SER A 44 -8.83 16.05 21.88
C SER A 44 -9.15 17.52 21.54
N PRO A 45 -8.26 18.52 21.76
CA PRO A 45 -8.56 19.91 21.38
C PRO A 45 -8.77 20.13 19.88
N ILE A 46 -8.29 19.20 19.03
CA ILE A 46 -8.48 19.23 17.58
C ILE A 46 -9.47 18.16 17.09
N GLY A 47 -10.28 17.60 17.98
CA GLY A 47 -11.37 16.68 17.64
C GLY A 47 -10.98 15.20 17.51
N ILE A 48 -9.74 14.83 17.80
CA ILE A 48 -9.27 13.43 17.74
C ILE A 48 -9.47 12.79 19.12
N THR A 49 -10.64 12.16 19.29
CA THR A 49 -11.06 11.53 20.57
C THR A 49 -10.61 10.07 20.67
N LYS A 50 -10.69 9.48 21.88
CA LYS A 50 -10.44 8.04 22.09
C LYS A 50 -11.33 7.18 21.19
N LYS A 51 -12.63 7.47 21.16
CA LYS A 51 -13.61 6.77 20.31
C LYS A 51 -13.23 6.88 18.83
N TYR A 52 -12.77 8.05 18.40
CA TYR A 52 -12.29 8.24 17.03
C TYR A 52 -11.10 7.31 16.73
N ILE A 53 -10.05 7.37 17.54
CA ILE A 53 -8.83 6.58 17.34
C ILE A 53 -9.17 5.09 17.28
N MET A 54 -9.89 4.57 18.28
CA MET A 54 -10.25 3.14 18.35
C MET A 54 -11.01 2.66 17.11
N ASN A 55 -11.86 3.51 16.52
CA ASN A 55 -12.62 3.19 15.31
C ASN A 55 -11.80 3.32 14.01
N HIS A 56 -10.60 3.89 14.08
CA HIS A 56 -9.76 4.21 12.91
C HIS A 56 -8.35 3.60 13.01
N LEU A 57 -8.14 2.67 13.94
CA LEU A 57 -6.92 1.85 13.98
C LEU A 57 -6.82 0.98 12.73
N MET A 58 -5.60 0.79 12.24
CA MET A 58 -5.28 -0.01 11.06
C MET A 58 -4.21 -1.07 11.38
N GLY A 59 -3.82 -1.86 10.36
CA GLY A 59 -2.75 -2.83 10.50
C GLY A 59 -3.12 -4.02 11.38
N SER A 60 -2.16 -4.40 12.22
CA SER A 60 -2.26 -5.54 13.15
C SER A 60 -2.53 -5.14 14.59
N VAL A 61 -2.80 -3.86 14.87
CA VAL A 61 -3.08 -3.37 16.22
C VAL A 61 -4.27 -4.16 16.80
N ASN A 62 -4.13 -4.66 18.03
CA ASN A 62 -5.06 -5.57 18.72
C ASN A 62 -5.25 -6.98 18.12
N LYS A 63 -4.58 -7.35 17.01
CA LYS A 63 -4.72 -8.68 16.38
C LYS A 63 -3.65 -9.70 16.81
N GLN A 64 -2.58 -9.24 17.45
CA GLN A 64 -1.45 -10.08 17.91
C GLN A 64 -0.93 -9.60 19.28
N ALA A 65 -0.02 -10.35 19.90
CA ALA A 65 0.46 -10.09 21.27
C ALA A 65 1.11 -8.71 21.43
N ASP A 66 1.81 -8.24 20.39
CA ASP A 66 2.45 -6.93 20.34
C ASP A 66 2.31 -6.26 18.95
N SER A 67 2.61 -4.98 18.83
CA SER A 67 2.59 -4.25 17.55
C SER A 67 3.85 -3.40 17.38
N GLY A 68 4.28 -3.23 16.13
CA GLY A 68 5.49 -2.44 15.82
C GLY A 68 5.25 -0.93 15.93
N ASP A 69 4.04 -0.54 15.62
CA ASP A 69 3.54 0.82 15.44
C ASP A 69 2.02 0.85 15.71
N ILE A 70 1.46 2.05 15.74
CA ILE A 70 0.02 2.29 15.77
C ILE A 70 -0.34 3.16 14.56
N ASP A 71 -1.03 2.59 13.59
CA ASP A 71 -1.53 3.33 12.44
C ASP A 71 -2.97 3.82 12.70
N ILE A 72 -3.21 5.12 12.46
CA ILE A 72 -4.50 5.78 12.63
C ILE A 72 -4.92 6.44 11.32
N ALA A 73 -6.04 5.98 10.74
CA ALA A 73 -6.69 6.66 9.63
C ALA A 73 -7.30 8.00 10.09
N LEU A 74 -6.97 9.07 9.38
CA LEU A 74 -7.67 10.34 9.45
C LEU A 74 -8.63 10.45 8.26
N ASP A 75 -9.92 10.47 8.58
CA ASP A 75 -11.03 10.58 7.63
C ASP A 75 -10.95 11.91 6.89
N ASN A 76 -10.63 11.85 5.60
CA ASN A 76 -10.43 13.03 4.76
C ASN A 76 -11.73 13.82 4.46
N SER A 77 -12.90 13.33 4.88
CA SER A 77 -14.14 14.11 4.90
C SER A 77 -14.25 15.03 6.12
N LYS A 78 -13.45 14.78 7.17
CA LYS A 78 -13.47 15.51 8.45
C LYS A 78 -12.18 16.24 8.74
N PHE A 79 -11.05 15.66 8.33
CA PHE A 79 -9.71 16.18 8.58
C PHE A 79 -9.02 16.53 7.27
N SER A 80 -7.95 17.29 7.39
CA SER A 80 -7.18 17.82 6.25
C SER A 80 -5.69 17.79 6.55
N LYS A 81 -4.86 18.22 5.59
CA LYS A 81 -3.41 18.36 5.81
C LYS A 81 -3.08 19.35 6.92
N GLU A 82 -3.90 20.39 7.11
CA GLU A 82 -3.76 21.33 8.22
C GLU A 82 -3.95 20.63 9.58
N THR A 83 -4.73 19.55 9.64
CA THR A 83 -4.86 18.73 10.86
C THR A 83 -3.54 18.03 11.18
N LEU A 84 -2.86 17.45 10.18
CA LEU A 84 -1.54 16.83 10.36
C LEU A 84 -0.50 17.84 10.84
N ILE A 85 -0.55 19.08 10.32
CA ILE A 85 0.31 20.17 10.79
C ILE A 85 0.03 20.48 12.26
N LYS A 86 -1.25 20.61 12.66
CA LYS A 86 -1.62 20.83 14.07
C LYS A 86 -1.17 19.70 14.99
N ILE A 87 -1.32 18.43 14.57
CA ILE A 87 -0.80 17.28 15.32
C ILE A 87 0.71 17.42 15.53
N SER A 88 1.44 17.75 14.46
CA SER A 88 2.88 17.97 14.50
C SER A 88 3.26 19.06 15.51
N ASP A 89 2.58 20.20 15.47
CA ASP A 89 2.88 21.33 16.35
C ASP A 89 2.58 21.02 17.83
N ILE A 90 1.47 20.34 18.11
CA ILE A 90 1.12 19.90 19.47
C ILE A 90 2.20 18.96 20.04
N ILE A 91 2.67 18.00 19.24
CA ILE A 91 3.67 17.02 19.69
C ILE A 91 5.03 17.68 19.89
N ARG A 92 5.43 18.58 18.99
CA ARG A 92 6.67 19.37 19.13
C ARG A 92 6.66 20.24 20.38
N GLN A 93 5.53 20.88 20.67
CA GLN A 93 5.38 21.70 21.87
C GLN A 93 5.45 20.87 23.15
N LYS A 94 4.91 19.64 23.11
CA LYS A 94 4.82 18.76 24.29
C LYS A 94 6.11 17.99 24.57
N TYR A 95 6.83 17.56 23.53
CA TYR A 95 8.01 16.73 23.65
C TYR A 95 9.23 17.44 23.04
N ASP A 96 9.45 17.31 21.72
CA ASP A 96 10.44 18.08 20.96
C ASP A 96 10.25 17.83 19.44
N ASN A 97 11.01 18.52 18.59
CA ASN A 97 11.08 18.34 17.15
C ASN A 97 11.41 16.92 16.71
N GLU A 98 12.23 16.20 17.46
CA GLU A 98 12.60 14.82 17.10
C GLU A 98 11.43 13.82 17.22
N TYR A 99 10.33 14.16 17.88
CA TYR A 99 9.16 13.29 18.04
C TYR A 99 8.21 13.32 16.84
N VAL A 100 8.52 14.10 15.79
CA VAL A 100 7.68 14.21 14.59
C VAL A 100 8.52 14.08 13.32
N GLN A 101 8.08 13.24 12.38
CA GLN A 101 8.55 13.24 11.00
C GLN A 101 7.46 13.67 10.02
N THR A 102 7.79 14.66 9.21
CA THR A 102 6.87 15.25 8.22
C THR A 102 7.32 15.01 6.78
N LYS A 103 8.30 14.13 6.54
CA LYS A 103 8.78 13.79 5.19
C LYS A 103 7.64 13.33 4.28
N THR A 104 6.66 12.65 4.85
CA THR A 104 5.50 12.08 4.12
C THR A 104 4.28 13.01 4.09
N LEU A 105 4.37 14.21 4.67
CA LEU A 105 3.25 15.17 4.75
C LEU A 105 2.69 15.56 3.38
N PRO A 106 3.50 15.74 2.31
CA PRO A 106 2.96 15.99 0.97
C PRO A 106 2.03 14.86 0.48
N GLY A 107 2.30 13.62 0.89
CA GLY A 107 1.47 12.44 0.63
C GLY A 107 0.23 12.32 1.52
N GLY A 108 0.12 13.16 2.57
CA GLY A 108 -1.00 13.12 3.52
C GLY A 108 -0.73 12.25 4.76
N GLN A 109 0.53 12.04 5.13
CA GLN A 109 0.89 11.26 6.32
C GLN A 109 1.97 11.93 7.15
N ILE A 110 1.94 11.73 8.46
CA ILE A 110 3.07 12.01 9.36
C ILE A 110 3.34 10.80 10.26
N GLN A 111 4.58 10.65 10.69
CA GLN A 111 4.97 9.70 11.73
C GLN A 111 5.26 10.49 13.00
N THR A 112 4.91 9.93 14.15
CA THR A 112 5.09 10.56 15.45
C THR A 112 5.59 9.54 16.48
N ALA A 113 6.33 9.97 17.49
CA ALA A 113 6.76 9.12 18.59
C ALA A 113 5.95 9.43 19.86
N TRP A 114 5.56 8.40 20.61
CA TRP A 114 4.74 8.55 21.82
C TRP A 114 5.24 7.67 22.96
N PRO A 115 5.26 8.15 24.21
CA PRO A 115 5.53 7.30 25.38
C PRO A 115 4.51 6.17 25.51
N ILE A 116 4.99 4.94 25.66
CA ILE A 116 4.14 3.77 25.87
C ILE A 116 3.51 3.84 27.26
N ALA A 117 2.18 3.80 27.31
CA ALA A 117 1.37 3.88 28.54
C ALA A 117 1.74 5.08 29.47
N ASN A 118 2.22 6.19 28.89
CA ASN A 118 2.74 7.33 29.64
C ASN A 118 3.86 6.96 30.64
N ASN A 119 4.59 5.88 30.37
CA ASN A 119 5.68 5.39 31.20
C ASN A 119 6.99 5.40 30.40
N PRO A 120 7.93 6.33 30.71
CA PRO A 120 9.21 6.40 30.03
C PRO A 120 10.03 5.10 30.09
N SER A 121 9.86 4.26 31.11
CA SER A 121 10.60 2.98 31.21
C SER A 121 10.13 1.93 30.21
N LYS A 122 8.93 2.10 29.64
CA LYS A 122 8.40 1.24 28.57
C LYS A 122 8.87 1.68 27.17
N GLY A 123 9.53 2.84 27.07
CA GLY A 123 10.04 3.38 25.81
C GLY A 123 8.99 4.14 25.00
N LEU A 124 9.31 4.37 23.73
CA LEU A 124 8.49 5.12 22.78
C LEU A 124 7.94 4.18 21.70
N ILE A 125 6.71 4.41 21.25
CA ILE A 125 6.09 3.73 20.11
C ILE A 125 5.94 4.71 18.94
N GLN A 126 6.07 4.21 17.72
CA GLN A 126 5.72 4.97 16.52
C GLN A 126 4.19 4.99 16.33
N VAL A 127 3.64 6.17 16.05
CA VAL A 127 2.23 6.35 15.70
C VAL A 127 2.13 7.12 14.38
N ASP A 128 1.46 6.52 13.41
CA ASP A 128 1.31 7.04 12.06
C ASP A 128 -0.09 7.58 11.87
N PHE A 129 -0.19 8.82 11.38
CA PHE A 129 -1.46 9.44 11.04
C PHE A 129 -1.56 9.56 9.52
N ILE A 130 -2.51 8.86 8.91
CA ILE A 130 -2.65 8.77 7.45
C ILE A 130 -3.99 9.34 7.01
N LEU A 131 -3.97 10.40 6.21
CA LEU A 131 -5.18 11.04 5.68
C LEU A 131 -5.73 10.26 4.48
N GLY A 132 -6.99 9.82 4.54
CA GLY A 132 -7.63 9.11 3.45
C GLY A 132 -9.05 8.64 3.78
N SER A 133 -9.59 7.77 2.91
CA SER A 133 -10.86 7.09 3.18
C SER A 133 -10.63 6.00 4.24
N PRO A 134 -11.30 6.03 5.40
CA PRO A 134 -11.06 5.06 6.47
C PRO A 134 -11.25 3.61 6.04
N ASP A 135 -12.30 3.32 5.27
CA ASP A 135 -12.60 1.96 4.82
C ASP A 135 -11.53 1.45 3.86
N TRP A 136 -11.06 2.33 2.96
CA TRP A 136 -9.94 2.02 2.08
C TRP A 136 -8.66 1.74 2.84
N LEU A 137 -8.26 2.66 3.73
CA LEU A 137 -6.99 2.55 4.44
C LEU A 137 -6.96 1.32 5.36
N LYS A 138 -8.09 0.99 6.01
CA LYS A 138 -8.21 -0.25 6.80
C LYS A 138 -8.06 -1.51 5.95
N PHE A 139 -8.59 -1.49 4.73
CA PHE A 139 -8.49 -2.61 3.79
C PHE A 139 -7.07 -2.72 3.20
N SER A 140 -6.51 -1.63 2.70
CA SER A 140 -5.22 -1.62 2.00
C SER A 140 -4.02 -1.83 2.93
N HIS A 141 -4.13 -1.39 4.19
CA HIS A 141 -3.17 -1.65 5.26
C HIS A 141 -3.60 -2.82 6.16
N TYR A 142 -4.59 -3.63 5.76
CA TYR A 142 -5.00 -4.78 6.55
C TYR A 142 -3.81 -5.72 6.78
N SER A 143 -3.62 -6.13 8.03
CA SER A 143 -2.71 -7.21 8.39
C SER A 143 -3.47 -8.24 9.22
N PRO A 144 -3.38 -9.55 8.90
CA PRO A 144 -4.08 -10.59 9.65
C PRO A 144 -3.51 -10.79 11.08
N GLY A 145 -2.28 -10.33 11.33
CA GLY A 145 -1.53 -10.66 12.54
C GLY A 145 -0.83 -12.01 12.43
N LEU A 146 0.36 -12.14 13.02
CA LEU A 146 1.18 -13.34 12.91
C LEU A 146 0.57 -14.57 13.60
N ASP A 147 -0.39 -14.35 14.50
CA ASP A 147 -1.16 -15.41 15.15
C ASP A 147 -2.13 -16.10 14.16
N ARG A 148 -2.55 -15.42 13.08
CA ARG A 148 -3.48 -15.95 12.06
C ARG A 148 -2.77 -16.42 10.79
N SER A 149 -1.74 -15.70 10.35
CA SER A 149 -1.00 -16.03 9.12
C SER A 149 0.49 -15.70 9.28
N PRO A 150 1.41 -16.58 8.82
CA PRO A 150 2.83 -16.27 8.75
C PRO A 150 3.14 -15.11 7.77
N TYR A 151 2.20 -14.78 6.88
CA TYR A 151 2.37 -13.74 5.87
C TYR A 151 1.76 -12.41 6.34
N LYS A 152 2.62 -11.38 6.44
CA LYS A 152 2.20 -10.02 6.81
C LYS A 152 1.34 -9.38 5.72
N GLY A 153 0.53 -8.38 6.08
CA GLY A 153 -0.35 -7.63 5.15
C GLY A 153 0.32 -7.11 3.87
N VAL A 154 1.62 -6.81 3.90
CA VAL A 154 2.40 -6.42 2.70
C VAL A 154 2.35 -7.48 1.58
N TRP A 155 2.21 -8.76 1.90
CA TRP A 155 2.05 -9.82 0.91
C TRP A 155 0.73 -9.67 0.15
N ILE A 156 -0.36 -9.43 0.87
CA ILE A 156 -1.71 -9.23 0.32
C ILE A 156 -1.71 -7.98 -0.57
N SER A 157 -1.28 -6.84 -0.04
CA SER A 157 -1.31 -5.57 -0.77
C SER A 157 -0.37 -5.56 -1.98
N THR A 158 0.81 -6.19 -1.88
CA THR A 158 1.72 -6.36 -3.02
C THR A 158 1.09 -7.24 -4.10
N MET A 159 0.43 -8.34 -3.73
CA MET A 159 -0.24 -9.23 -4.69
C MET A 159 -1.41 -8.53 -5.38
N LEU A 160 -2.28 -7.84 -4.64
CA LEU A 160 -3.35 -7.03 -5.22
C LEU A 160 -2.81 -5.97 -6.19
N GLY A 161 -1.69 -5.33 -5.86
CA GLY A 161 -1.01 -4.39 -6.76
C GLY A 161 -0.45 -5.04 -8.03
N VAL A 162 0.06 -6.26 -7.93
CA VAL A 162 0.51 -7.06 -9.09
C VAL A 162 -0.67 -7.41 -9.98
N LEU A 163 -1.75 -7.95 -9.42
CA LEU A 163 -2.96 -8.33 -10.16
C LEU A 163 -3.62 -7.13 -10.83
N ALA A 164 -3.78 -6.01 -10.12
CA ALA A 164 -4.26 -4.76 -10.70
C ALA A 164 -3.42 -4.34 -11.92
N LYS A 165 -2.09 -4.36 -11.77
CA LYS A 165 -1.16 -3.99 -12.86
C LYS A 165 -1.22 -4.97 -14.05
N MET A 166 -1.56 -6.23 -13.81
CA MET A 166 -1.75 -7.26 -14.83
C MET A 166 -3.11 -7.17 -15.51
N LYS A 167 -4.11 -6.55 -14.88
CA LYS A 167 -5.40 -6.25 -15.49
C LYS A 167 -5.28 -5.04 -16.41
N LYS A 168 -5.21 -5.32 -17.71
CA LYS A 168 -5.01 -4.32 -18.76
C LYS A 168 -6.33 -4.09 -19.48
N GLU A 169 -6.71 -2.84 -19.60
CA GLU A 169 -7.90 -2.46 -20.38
C GLU A 169 -7.52 -2.19 -21.84
N TYR A 170 -6.25 -1.85 -22.10
CA TYR A 170 -5.76 -1.60 -23.45
C TYR A 170 -4.26 -1.80 -23.56
N GLU A 171 -3.84 -2.34 -24.71
CA GLU A 171 -2.45 -2.37 -25.14
C GLU A 171 -2.35 -2.07 -26.63
N LEU A 172 -1.32 -1.31 -26.99
CA LEU A 172 -0.90 -1.15 -28.38
C LEU A 172 0.54 -1.61 -28.52
N TRP A 173 0.77 -2.43 -29.53
CA TRP A 173 2.06 -3.01 -29.87
C TRP A 173 2.42 -2.55 -31.27
N ASP A 174 3.69 -2.23 -31.46
CA ASP A 174 4.27 -1.88 -32.75
C ASP A 174 5.23 -3.00 -33.19
N GLU A 175 5.32 -3.22 -34.50
CA GLU A 175 6.32 -4.09 -35.09
C GLU A 175 7.64 -3.33 -35.03
N GLY A 176 8.59 -3.81 -34.20
CA GLY A 176 9.86 -3.13 -34.05
C GLY A 176 10.62 -3.00 -35.38
N PRO A 177 11.70 -2.20 -35.44
CA PRO A 177 12.52 -2.05 -36.64
C PRO A 177 13.22 -3.35 -37.11
N ARG A 178 13.02 -4.45 -36.40
CA ARG A 178 13.32 -5.82 -36.81
C ARG A 178 12.06 -6.64 -36.49
N ASN A 179 11.51 -7.34 -37.49
CA ASN A 179 10.23 -8.06 -37.47
C ASN A 179 10.08 -9.13 -36.36
N ASP A 180 11.06 -9.27 -35.48
CA ASP A 180 11.21 -10.30 -34.44
C ASP A 180 10.93 -9.78 -33.01
N LEU A 181 10.82 -8.47 -32.77
CA LEU A 181 10.52 -7.93 -31.43
C LEU A 181 9.33 -6.96 -31.46
N LYS A 182 8.11 -7.48 -31.21
CA LYS A 182 6.93 -6.64 -30.90
C LYS A 182 7.25 -5.76 -29.70
N LYS A 183 7.10 -4.44 -29.84
CA LYS A 183 7.32 -3.51 -28.73
C LYS A 183 6.02 -2.84 -28.33
N GLN A 184 5.66 -2.95 -27.05
CA GLN A 184 4.53 -2.22 -26.51
C GLN A 184 4.78 -0.71 -26.58
N ILE A 185 3.89 0.04 -27.21
CA ILE A 185 3.99 1.50 -27.35
C ILE A 185 2.97 2.24 -26.49
N ALA A 186 1.85 1.59 -26.13
CA ALA A 186 0.86 2.18 -25.23
C ALA A 186 0.20 1.12 -24.34
N ARG A 187 -0.22 1.54 -23.14
CA ARG A 187 -0.95 0.72 -22.18
C ARG A 187 -1.91 1.55 -21.33
N VAL A 188 -3.10 1.01 -21.10
CA VAL A 188 -4.00 1.39 -20.01
C VAL A 188 -4.21 0.17 -19.13
N SER A 189 -3.97 0.32 -17.84
CA SER A 189 -4.07 -0.76 -16.85
C SER A 189 -4.46 -0.20 -15.51
N TRP A 190 -4.90 -1.04 -14.59
CA TRP A 190 -5.12 -0.63 -13.21
C TRP A 190 -3.80 -0.46 -12.45
N SER A 191 -3.82 0.40 -11.43
CA SER A 191 -2.74 0.62 -10.48
C SER A 191 -3.36 0.74 -9.09
N TYR A 192 -2.77 0.02 -8.14
CA TYR A 192 -3.20 -0.03 -6.75
C TYR A 192 -2.34 0.93 -5.93
N ASP A 193 -2.97 1.83 -5.18
CA ASP A 193 -2.34 2.84 -4.34
C ASP A 193 -2.87 2.68 -2.91
N LEU A 194 -1.98 2.45 -1.94
CA LEU A 194 -2.36 2.08 -0.57
C LEU A 194 -3.19 3.17 0.10
N GLU A 195 -2.90 4.43 -0.20
CA GLU A 195 -3.53 5.57 0.47
C GLU A 195 -4.79 6.04 -0.24
N LYS A 196 -4.86 5.87 -1.58
CA LYS A 196 -5.90 6.52 -2.39
C LYS A 196 -6.90 5.58 -3.04
N GLY A 197 -6.51 4.36 -3.40
CA GLY A 197 -7.39 3.43 -4.11
C GLY A 197 -6.83 2.86 -5.41
N LEU A 198 -7.68 2.12 -6.10
CA LEU A 198 -7.44 1.64 -7.45
C LEU A 198 -7.69 2.77 -8.46
N HIS A 199 -6.78 2.96 -9.41
CA HIS A 199 -6.94 3.96 -10.47
C HIS A 199 -6.35 3.48 -11.79
N ARG A 200 -6.79 4.10 -12.90
CA ARG A 200 -6.22 3.84 -14.22
C ARG A 200 -4.85 4.49 -14.35
N GLN A 201 -3.88 3.70 -14.78
CA GLN A 201 -2.54 4.16 -15.11
C GLN A 201 -2.31 4.10 -16.61
N TRP A 202 -2.00 5.26 -17.16
CA TRP A 202 -1.75 5.47 -18.57
C TRP A 202 -0.26 5.48 -18.82
N LYS A 203 0.18 4.65 -19.76
CA LYS A 203 1.57 4.60 -20.18
C LYS A 203 1.71 4.72 -21.68
N LEU A 204 2.69 5.51 -22.09
CA LEU A 204 3.00 5.76 -23.48
C LEU A 204 4.51 5.78 -23.68
N ARG A 205 4.98 5.16 -24.76
CA ARG A 205 6.33 5.37 -25.25
C ARG A 205 6.34 6.67 -26.04
N LYS A 206 7.08 7.68 -25.55
CA LYS A 206 7.14 9.00 -26.19
C LYS A 206 8.06 9.02 -27.41
N ARG A 207 9.13 8.21 -27.42
CA ARG A 207 10.08 8.11 -28.55
C ARG A 207 10.51 6.67 -28.85
N PRO A 208 10.90 6.36 -30.10
CA PRO A 208 11.52 5.08 -30.42
C PRO A 208 12.75 4.80 -29.53
N GLY A 209 12.85 3.58 -29.00
CA GLY A 209 13.95 3.18 -28.11
C GLY A 209 13.75 3.50 -26.63
N GLU A 210 12.83 4.40 -26.27
CA GLU A 210 12.54 4.70 -24.86
C GLU A 210 11.63 3.64 -24.20
N ARG A 211 11.70 3.54 -22.87
CA ARG A 211 10.72 2.78 -22.09
C ARG A 211 9.40 3.57 -22.03
N MET A 212 8.28 2.89 -21.84
CA MET A 212 7.01 3.60 -21.63
C MET A 212 7.03 4.35 -20.30
N GLY A 213 6.70 5.63 -20.34
CA GLY A 213 6.54 6.48 -19.17
C GLY A 213 5.06 6.61 -18.76
N LYS A 214 4.81 7.01 -17.50
CA LYS A 214 3.47 7.45 -17.09
C LYS A 214 3.11 8.73 -17.86
N THR A 215 1.84 8.88 -18.21
CA THR A 215 1.31 10.09 -18.86
C THR A 215 -0.11 10.36 -18.34
N ASN A 216 -0.68 11.52 -18.68
CA ASN A 216 -2.07 11.83 -18.37
C ASN A 216 -2.98 11.29 -19.50
N PRO A 217 -4.29 11.12 -19.23
CA PRO A 217 -5.24 10.59 -20.21
C PRO A 217 -5.29 11.38 -21.52
N ASP A 218 -5.23 12.71 -21.45
CA ASP A 218 -5.40 13.58 -22.61
C ASP A 218 -4.19 13.53 -23.54
N GLU A 219 -2.97 13.52 -23.01
CA GLU A 219 -1.74 13.31 -23.79
C GLU A 219 -1.75 11.90 -24.41
N TRP A 220 -2.23 10.89 -23.67
CA TRP A 220 -2.30 9.51 -24.15
C TRP A 220 -3.26 9.37 -25.34
N GLU A 221 -4.47 9.90 -25.22
CA GLU A 221 -5.51 9.84 -26.26
C GLU A 221 -5.13 10.67 -27.48
N THR A 222 -4.53 11.84 -27.28
CA THR A 222 -4.07 12.72 -28.38
C THR A 222 -3.01 12.05 -29.26
N LYS A 223 -2.07 11.30 -28.67
CA LYS A 223 -0.98 10.66 -29.43
C LYS A 223 -1.39 9.35 -30.10
N LEU A 224 -2.61 8.86 -29.88
CA LEU A 224 -3.13 7.64 -30.48
C LEU A 224 -4.37 7.94 -31.35
N PRO A 225 -4.22 8.69 -32.45
CA PRO A 225 -5.31 9.27 -33.23
C PRO A 225 -6.22 8.23 -33.92
N ALA A 226 -5.77 6.98 -34.07
CA ALA A 226 -6.47 5.96 -34.87
C ALA A 226 -7.50 5.11 -34.09
N LYS A 227 -7.69 5.31 -32.77
CA LYS A 227 -8.61 4.47 -31.97
C LYS A 227 -9.29 5.30 -30.87
N PRO A 228 -10.54 5.74 -31.05
CA PRO A 228 -11.23 6.56 -30.06
C PRO A 228 -11.78 5.68 -28.93
N VAL A 229 -10.93 4.97 -28.20
CA VAL A 229 -11.35 4.49 -26.89
C VAL A 229 -11.15 5.65 -25.93
N ARG A 230 -12.14 6.54 -25.85
CA ARG A 230 -12.20 7.47 -24.72
C ARG A 230 -12.55 6.66 -23.49
N PHE A 231 -11.58 6.45 -22.61
CA PHE A 231 -11.86 5.79 -21.35
C PHE A 231 -12.58 6.77 -20.45
N SER A 232 -13.55 6.26 -19.67
CA SER A 232 -14.20 7.06 -18.65
C SER A 232 -13.14 7.65 -17.70
N ARG A 233 -13.27 8.93 -17.40
CA ARG A 233 -12.42 9.62 -16.41
C ARG A 233 -12.93 9.22 -15.03
N VAL A 234 -12.49 8.06 -14.56
CA VAL A 234 -12.78 7.57 -13.21
C VAL A 234 -11.66 8.06 -12.29
N GLY A 235 -12.04 8.62 -11.15
CA GLY A 235 -11.11 8.94 -10.08
C GLY A 235 -10.52 7.69 -9.43
N TYR A 236 -10.07 7.81 -8.19
CA TYR A 236 -9.73 6.64 -7.40
C TYR A 236 -11.00 5.88 -7.00
N ILE A 237 -10.95 4.56 -7.13
CA ILE A 237 -11.94 3.63 -6.59
C ILE A 237 -11.40 3.14 -5.26
N ASN A 238 -12.07 3.47 -4.18
CA ASN A 238 -11.59 3.25 -2.82
C ASN A 238 -12.59 2.51 -1.93
N THR A 239 -13.69 2.03 -2.50
CA THR A 239 -14.57 1.04 -1.87
C THR A 239 -13.90 -0.34 -1.97
N PRO A 240 -13.58 -1.03 -0.86
CA PRO A 240 -12.94 -2.34 -0.88
C PRO A 240 -13.63 -3.36 -1.79
N GLU A 241 -14.97 -3.41 -1.75
CA GLU A 241 -15.79 -4.31 -2.56
C GLU A 241 -15.62 -4.04 -4.06
N ASP A 242 -15.60 -2.77 -4.47
CA ASP A 242 -15.40 -2.40 -5.88
C ASP A 242 -13.99 -2.75 -6.36
N VAL A 243 -12.98 -2.55 -5.50
CA VAL A 243 -11.59 -2.87 -5.82
C VAL A 243 -11.39 -4.37 -5.95
N VAL A 244 -11.88 -5.15 -4.99
CA VAL A 244 -11.82 -6.62 -5.03
C VAL A 244 -12.55 -7.14 -6.25
N ARG A 245 -13.76 -6.63 -6.53
CA ARG A 245 -14.53 -6.98 -7.72
C ARG A 245 -13.74 -6.74 -9.00
N ILE A 246 -13.16 -5.56 -9.15
CA ILE A 246 -12.38 -5.22 -10.34
C ILE A 246 -11.16 -6.13 -10.47
N ILE A 247 -10.48 -6.49 -9.39
CA ILE A 247 -9.26 -7.29 -9.46
C ILE A 247 -9.55 -8.79 -9.62
N LEU A 248 -10.50 -9.33 -8.86
CA LEU A 248 -10.70 -10.77 -8.61
C LEU A 248 -12.04 -11.33 -9.11
N GLY A 249 -13.02 -10.50 -9.46
CA GLY A 249 -14.35 -10.95 -9.94
C GLY A 249 -15.51 -10.61 -9.00
N ASP A 250 -16.73 -10.67 -9.53
CA ASP A 250 -17.97 -10.16 -8.89
C ASP A 250 -18.42 -10.93 -7.65
N ASP A 251 -18.01 -12.19 -7.53
CA ASP A 251 -18.37 -13.10 -6.46
C ASP A 251 -17.35 -13.15 -5.31
N VAL A 252 -16.20 -12.49 -5.46
CA VAL A 252 -15.15 -12.39 -4.43
C VAL A 252 -15.38 -11.17 -3.55
N LYS A 253 -15.35 -11.36 -2.23
CA LYS A 253 -15.52 -10.30 -1.24
C LYS A 253 -14.21 -9.98 -0.52
N PRO A 254 -14.07 -8.78 0.08
CA PRO A 254 -12.92 -8.45 0.92
C PRO A 254 -12.65 -9.45 2.04
N SER A 255 -13.70 -10.06 2.61
CA SER A 255 -13.59 -11.10 3.64
C SER A 255 -12.93 -12.40 3.16
N ASP A 256 -12.90 -12.64 1.86
CA ASP A 256 -12.42 -13.89 1.28
C ASP A 256 -10.90 -13.86 1.02
N ILE A 257 -10.22 -12.76 1.39
CA ILE A 257 -8.80 -12.50 1.10
C ILE A 257 -8.06 -11.85 2.28
N GLU A 258 -8.53 -12.07 3.51
CA GLU A 258 -7.94 -11.46 4.70
C GLU A 258 -6.55 -12.01 5.05
N THR A 259 -6.23 -13.21 4.58
CA THR A 259 -4.89 -13.80 4.64
C THR A 259 -4.29 -13.97 3.25
N PHE A 260 -2.97 -14.08 3.18
CA PHE A 260 -2.31 -14.31 1.90
C PHE A 260 -2.64 -15.71 1.34
N GLU A 261 -2.85 -16.68 2.22
CA GLU A 261 -3.33 -18.03 1.92
C GLU A 261 -4.69 -18.00 1.21
N GLU A 262 -5.67 -17.33 1.78
CA GLU A 262 -7.02 -17.19 1.21
C GLU A 262 -6.96 -16.48 -0.16
N LEU A 263 -6.23 -15.36 -0.25
CA LEU A 263 -6.00 -14.67 -1.52
C LEU A 263 -5.34 -15.58 -2.55
N TRP A 264 -4.34 -16.36 -2.16
CA TRP A 264 -3.65 -17.28 -3.05
C TRP A 264 -4.58 -18.40 -3.55
N GLY A 265 -5.46 -18.91 -2.69
CA GLY A 265 -6.51 -19.86 -3.07
C GLY A 265 -7.41 -19.31 -4.17
N VAL A 266 -7.94 -18.09 -3.99
CA VAL A 266 -8.75 -17.39 -4.99
C VAL A 266 -7.99 -17.22 -6.30
N ILE A 267 -6.71 -16.82 -6.24
CA ILE A 267 -5.87 -16.65 -7.44
C ILE A 267 -5.70 -17.96 -8.20
N LYS A 268 -5.42 -19.07 -7.49
CA LYS A 268 -5.26 -20.39 -8.12
C LYS A 268 -6.54 -20.82 -8.84
N GLN A 269 -7.68 -20.67 -8.18
CA GLN A 269 -8.98 -20.99 -8.78
C GLN A 269 -9.24 -20.14 -10.03
N ARG A 270 -9.18 -18.81 -9.91
CA ARG A 270 -9.44 -17.88 -11.02
C ARG A 270 -8.48 -18.05 -12.19
N SER A 271 -7.22 -18.39 -11.91
CA SER A 271 -6.23 -18.70 -12.95
C SER A 271 -6.56 -20.00 -13.70
N ALA A 272 -7.03 -21.03 -12.98
CA ALA A 272 -7.47 -22.29 -13.59
C ALA A 272 -8.75 -22.11 -14.44
N GLU A 273 -9.64 -21.20 -14.04
CA GLU A 273 -10.85 -20.81 -14.77
C GLU A 273 -10.54 -19.90 -15.98
N GLY A 274 -9.30 -19.40 -16.11
CA GLY A 274 -8.89 -18.49 -17.19
C GLY A 274 -9.30 -17.03 -16.98
N GLU A 275 -9.80 -16.68 -15.80
CA GLU A 275 -10.23 -15.32 -15.44
C GLU A 275 -9.07 -14.43 -14.98
N LEU A 276 -8.00 -15.06 -14.47
CA LEU A 276 -6.72 -14.42 -14.21
C LEU A 276 -5.62 -15.00 -15.09
N PRO A 277 -4.51 -14.26 -15.30
CA PRO A 277 -3.34 -14.79 -16.00
C PRO A 277 -2.80 -16.08 -15.37
N PRO A 278 -1.96 -16.86 -16.08
CA PRO A 278 -1.42 -18.11 -15.56
C PRO A 278 -0.72 -17.90 -14.21
N VAL A 279 -0.98 -18.81 -13.27
CA VAL A 279 -0.49 -18.73 -11.88
C VAL A 279 1.03 -18.55 -11.81
N ASN A 280 1.77 -19.21 -12.69
CA ASN A 280 3.22 -19.07 -12.77
C ASN A 280 3.67 -17.65 -13.16
N GLU A 281 2.94 -16.96 -14.04
CA GLU A 281 3.25 -15.57 -14.37
C GLU A 281 2.97 -14.65 -13.18
N ILE A 282 1.84 -14.86 -12.50
CA ILE A 282 1.45 -14.08 -11.30
C ILE A 282 2.50 -14.26 -10.21
N LYS A 283 2.86 -15.52 -9.89
CA LYS A 283 3.87 -15.90 -8.90
C LYS A 283 5.21 -15.20 -9.16
N GLN A 284 5.69 -15.23 -10.41
CA GLN A 284 6.95 -14.59 -10.80
C GLN A 284 6.92 -13.06 -10.66
N ARG A 285 5.83 -12.41 -11.09
CA ARG A 285 5.68 -10.95 -10.93
C ARG A 285 5.54 -10.54 -9.47
N PHE A 286 4.86 -11.35 -8.67
CA PHE A 286 4.74 -11.15 -7.24
C PHE A 286 6.09 -11.21 -6.54
N ALA A 287 6.88 -12.25 -6.78
CA ALA A 287 8.22 -12.38 -6.19
C ALA A 287 9.12 -11.18 -6.54
N GLN A 288 9.10 -10.74 -7.80
CA GLN A 288 9.84 -9.55 -8.23
C GLN A 288 9.36 -8.25 -7.56
N ALA A 289 8.07 -8.13 -7.28
CA ALA A 289 7.51 -6.96 -6.60
C ALA A 289 7.83 -6.99 -5.10
N LEU A 290 7.69 -8.15 -4.45
CA LEU A 290 7.87 -8.29 -3.02
C LEU A 290 9.32 -8.04 -2.58
N VAL A 291 10.31 -8.54 -3.32
CA VAL A 291 11.74 -8.32 -3.02
C VAL A 291 12.13 -6.85 -3.09
N ARG A 292 11.39 -6.05 -3.87
CA ARG A 292 11.61 -4.59 -3.97
C ARG A 292 10.89 -3.82 -2.85
N SER A 293 10.03 -4.48 -2.09
CA SER A 293 9.31 -3.84 -0.99
C SER A 293 10.27 -3.56 0.17
N SER A 294 10.33 -2.31 0.61
CA SER A 294 11.12 -1.90 1.78
C SER A 294 10.64 -2.56 3.08
N ALA A 295 9.41 -3.07 3.11
CA ALA A 295 8.81 -3.74 4.25
C ALA A 295 9.19 -5.23 4.37
N VAL A 296 9.83 -5.82 3.36
CA VAL A 296 10.23 -7.24 3.36
C VAL A 296 11.72 -7.38 3.03
N LYS A 297 12.57 -7.14 4.03
CA LYS A 297 14.04 -7.17 3.87
C LYS A 297 14.67 -8.57 3.96
N GLN A 298 13.87 -9.58 4.34
CA GLN A 298 14.37 -10.95 4.55
C GLN A 298 14.68 -11.68 3.24
N PHE A 299 14.05 -11.29 2.12
CA PHE A 299 14.28 -11.89 0.81
C PHE A 299 15.27 -11.04 0.02
N LYS A 300 16.28 -11.70 -0.56
CA LYS A 300 17.33 -11.05 -1.35
C LYS A 300 17.11 -11.22 -2.85
N SER A 301 16.33 -12.23 -3.24
CA SER A 301 16.05 -12.58 -4.62
C SER A 301 14.60 -13.05 -4.79
N PRO A 302 14.02 -12.94 -6.01
CA PRO A 302 12.72 -13.51 -6.29
C PRO A 302 12.67 -15.00 -5.95
N GLU A 303 13.73 -15.75 -6.21
CA GLU A 303 13.85 -17.18 -5.89
C GLU A 303 13.61 -17.48 -4.41
N ASP A 304 14.09 -16.62 -3.50
CA ASP A 304 13.83 -16.78 -2.06
C ASP A 304 12.33 -16.76 -1.76
N VAL A 305 11.60 -15.82 -2.38
CA VAL A 305 10.14 -15.72 -2.25
C VAL A 305 9.45 -16.93 -2.85
N LEU A 306 9.91 -17.40 -4.02
CA LEU A 306 9.29 -18.53 -4.74
C LEU A 306 9.47 -19.87 -4.01
N ASN A 307 10.46 -19.95 -3.10
CA ASN A 307 10.74 -21.12 -2.26
C ASN A 307 9.87 -21.20 -0.99
N GLU A 308 9.08 -20.16 -0.69
CA GLU A 308 8.16 -20.16 0.44
C GLU A 308 7.12 -21.30 0.32
N PRO A 309 6.73 -21.94 1.44
CA PRO A 309 5.87 -23.13 1.42
C PRO A 309 4.58 -22.96 0.62
N ILE A 310 3.94 -21.79 0.71
CA ILE A 310 2.68 -21.47 0.03
C ILE A 310 2.74 -21.63 -1.50
N PHE A 311 3.93 -21.60 -2.10
CA PHE A 311 4.09 -21.71 -3.54
C PHE A 311 4.63 -23.06 -4.02
N ARG A 312 4.73 -24.06 -3.14
CA ARG A 312 5.23 -25.39 -3.50
C ARG A 312 4.15 -26.30 -4.10
N ASP A 313 2.87 -25.91 -3.94
CA ASP A 313 1.68 -26.65 -4.40
C ASP A 313 0.88 -25.93 -5.50
#